data_AF-A0A951D7Q4-F1
#
_entry.id   AF-A0A951D7Q4-F1
#
_cell.length_a   1.000
_cell.length_b   1.000
_cell.length_c   1.000
_cell.angle_alpha   90.00
_cell.angle_beta   90.00
_cell.angle_gamma   90.00
#
_symmetry.space_group_name_H-M   'P 1'
#
loop_
_entity.id
_entity.type
_entity.pdbx_description
1 polymer ?
#
loop_
_entity_poly.entity_id
_entity_poly.type
_entity_poly.pdbx_seq_one_letter_code
_entity_poly.pdbx_strand_id
1 'polypeptide(L)'
;MNDERARLFVALQLPADVREALARWRSRALLGIDDLRLLAAEDLHVTLCFLGWRAVGEIEPILEACRVVESRGVAELRVTEAVWLPPRRPRVLAVAFDDVGGALGRAQAALSDALSAGGWYAPETRPFLAHVTLARAARGARLRERELESPPALALTGSSVALYRSRLSAAGARYEPLGTLSLGSAGGGSRLDPVAVVERFHAEQARAYAGDGLAGVRELLSDDVVWHVPGRSAIAGEHRGAGAVLEYLDRRRRMTNSSFRVTVHGIAMIGERVVQLAGGRATREGRDVSWETVGVFRVEGGRIAECWLVPFDQLAFDEIWR
;
A
#
# COMPACT_ATOMS: atom_id res chain seq x y z
N MET A 1 1.59 22.76 27.57
CA MET A 1 1.88 21.78 26.50
C MET A 1 0.82 21.98 25.43
N ASN A 2 1.24 22.12 24.18
CA ASN A 2 0.41 22.70 23.11
C ASN A 2 -0.84 21.83 22.84
N ASP A 3 -2.03 22.43 22.92
CA ASP A 3 -3.34 21.82 22.71
C ASP A 3 -3.62 21.62 21.20
N GLU A 4 -2.60 21.18 20.45
CA GLU A 4 -2.70 21.04 19.00
C GLU A 4 -3.64 19.87 18.67
N ARG A 5 -4.65 20.16 17.85
CA ARG A 5 -5.63 19.17 17.41
C ARG A 5 -5.60 18.97 15.91
N ALA A 6 -5.86 17.74 15.49
CA ALA A 6 -5.97 17.32 14.10
C ALA A 6 -7.35 16.71 13.85
N ARG A 7 -7.94 16.97 12.69
CA ARG A 7 -9.19 16.33 12.27
C ARG A 7 -8.85 15.00 11.60
N LEU A 8 -9.17 13.89 12.25
CA LEU A 8 -8.74 12.55 11.85
C LEU A 8 -9.88 11.68 11.34
N PHE A 9 -9.56 10.75 10.45
CA PHE A 9 -10.43 9.67 10.01
C PHE A 9 -9.60 8.50 9.47
N VAL A 10 -10.17 7.30 9.47
CA VAL A 10 -9.58 6.08 8.92
C VAL A 10 -10.30 5.74 7.61
N ALA A 11 -9.55 5.41 6.57
CA ALA A 11 -10.12 5.11 5.26
C ALA A 11 -9.34 4.03 4.50
N LEU A 12 -10.05 3.24 3.70
CA LEU A 12 -9.47 2.39 2.67
C LEU A 12 -9.03 3.25 1.48
N GLN A 13 -7.79 3.07 1.05
CA GLN A 13 -7.26 3.65 -0.18
C GLN A 13 -7.73 2.85 -1.39
N LEU A 14 -8.23 3.56 -2.39
CA LEU A 14 -8.60 2.96 -3.68
C LEU A 14 -7.37 2.90 -4.60
N PRO A 15 -7.21 1.87 -5.45
CA PRO A 15 -6.20 1.86 -6.51
C PRO A 15 -6.31 3.08 -7.43
N ALA A 16 -5.16 3.55 -7.96
CA ALA A 16 -5.09 4.80 -8.71
C ALA A 16 -5.96 4.79 -9.99
N ASP A 17 -5.93 3.69 -10.73
CA ASP A 17 -6.73 3.43 -11.92
C ASP A 17 -8.25 3.48 -11.62
N VAL A 18 -8.68 2.92 -10.49
CA VAL A 18 -10.08 2.99 -10.03
C VAL A 18 -10.46 4.44 -9.71
N ARG A 19 -9.62 5.18 -8.99
CA ARG A 19 -9.87 6.60 -8.68
C ARG A 19 -10.00 7.43 -9.95
N GLU A 20 -9.11 7.23 -10.91
CA GLU A 20 -9.14 7.93 -12.21
C GLU A 20 -10.36 7.56 -13.05
N ALA A 21 -10.73 6.29 -13.10
CA ALA A 21 -11.93 5.83 -13.80
C ALA A 21 -13.21 6.45 -13.21
N LEU A 22 -13.34 6.45 -11.89
CA LEU A 22 -14.49 7.06 -11.21
C LEU A 22 -14.51 8.59 -11.34
N ALA A 23 -13.36 9.25 -11.27
CA ALA A 23 -13.26 10.70 -11.48
C ALA A 23 -13.64 11.11 -12.92
N ARG A 24 -13.21 10.35 -13.93
CA ARG A 24 -13.60 10.55 -15.34
C ARG A 24 -15.10 10.36 -15.54
N TRP A 25 -15.64 9.23 -15.06
CA TRP A 25 -17.08 8.95 -15.13
C TRP A 25 -17.89 10.06 -14.46
N ARG A 26 -17.57 10.43 -13.21
CA ARG A 26 -18.25 11.52 -12.49
C ARG A 26 -18.24 12.82 -13.28
N SER A 27 -17.10 13.18 -13.86
CA SER A 27 -16.95 14.46 -14.57
C SER A 27 -17.85 14.51 -15.81
N ARG A 28 -18.02 13.37 -16.51
CA ARG A 28 -18.98 13.23 -17.61
C ARG A 28 -20.43 13.22 -17.11
N ALA A 29 -20.74 12.42 -16.10
CA ALA A 29 -22.08 12.25 -15.55
C ALA A 29 -22.66 13.55 -14.95
N LEU A 30 -21.81 14.47 -14.50
CA LEU A 30 -22.18 15.75 -13.89
C LEU A 30 -21.97 16.96 -14.79
N LEU A 31 -21.74 16.77 -16.10
CA LEU A 31 -21.65 17.89 -17.03
C LEU A 31 -22.93 18.75 -16.96
N GLY A 32 -22.75 20.07 -16.74
CA GLY A 32 -23.85 21.03 -16.61
C GLY A 32 -24.55 21.05 -15.24
N ILE A 33 -23.92 20.50 -14.20
CA ILE A 33 -24.43 20.57 -12.82
C ILE A 33 -23.50 21.44 -11.95
N ASP A 34 -23.84 22.71 -11.80
CA ASP A 34 -22.97 23.71 -11.15
C ASP A 34 -23.10 23.76 -9.62
N ASP A 35 -24.14 23.13 -9.06
CA ASP A 35 -24.42 23.08 -7.62
C ASP A 35 -23.55 22.07 -6.84
N LEU A 36 -22.58 21.45 -7.51
CA LEU A 36 -21.72 20.41 -6.96
C LEU A 36 -20.24 20.79 -7.01
N ARG A 37 -19.56 20.57 -5.90
CA ARG A 37 -18.11 20.57 -5.83
C ARG A 37 -17.59 19.15 -6.02
N LEU A 38 -16.88 18.93 -7.12
CA LEU A 38 -16.25 17.67 -7.45
C LEU A 38 -15.01 17.44 -6.58
N LEU A 39 -14.80 16.20 -6.13
CA LEU A 39 -13.56 15.84 -5.42
C LEU A 39 -12.43 15.60 -6.42
N ALA A 40 -11.18 15.84 -6.02
CA ALA A 40 -10.04 15.45 -6.85
C ALA A 40 -9.90 13.91 -6.87
N ALA A 41 -9.23 13.34 -7.88
CA ALA A 41 -9.11 11.88 -7.99
C ALA A 41 -8.30 11.30 -6.82
N GLU A 42 -7.25 12.01 -6.41
CA GLU A 42 -6.39 11.72 -5.27
C GLU A 42 -7.12 11.75 -3.91
N ASP A 43 -8.26 12.46 -3.84
CA ASP A 43 -9.08 12.56 -2.62
C ASP A 43 -10.10 11.42 -2.50
N LEU A 44 -10.22 10.56 -3.50
CA LEU A 44 -11.20 9.47 -3.51
C LEU A 44 -10.76 8.29 -2.62
N HIS A 45 -11.56 8.01 -1.59
CA HIS A 45 -11.33 6.95 -0.61
C HIS A 45 -12.66 6.42 -0.07
N VAL A 46 -12.64 5.23 0.55
CA VAL A 46 -13.80 4.71 1.32
C VAL A 46 -13.55 4.97 2.80
N THR A 47 -14.32 5.88 3.39
CA THR A 47 -14.21 6.20 4.82
C THR A 47 -14.71 5.02 5.67
N LEU A 48 -13.93 4.60 6.65
CA LEU A 48 -14.27 3.52 7.59
C LEU A 48 -14.74 4.07 8.95
N CYS A 49 -13.98 5.01 9.53
CA CYS A 49 -14.30 5.64 10.81
C CYS A 49 -13.94 7.13 10.79
N PHE A 50 -14.89 8.01 11.14
CA PHE A 50 -14.65 9.45 11.24
C PHE A 50 -14.40 9.85 12.70
N LEU A 51 -13.17 10.23 13.07
CA LEU A 51 -12.78 10.48 14.47
C LEU A 51 -12.98 11.94 14.90
N GLY A 52 -13.16 12.84 13.93
CA GLY A 52 -13.28 14.27 14.18
C GLY A 52 -11.98 14.86 14.72
N TRP A 53 -12.08 15.90 15.55
CA TRP A 53 -10.91 16.55 16.14
C TRP A 53 -10.34 15.70 17.28
N ARG A 54 -9.06 15.33 17.19
CA ARG A 54 -8.29 14.61 18.21
C ARG A 54 -7.02 15.38 18.55
N ALA A 55 -6.46 15.18 19.74
CA ALA A 55 -5.17 15.77 20.08
C ALA A 55 -4.07 15.12 19.24
N VAL A 56 -3.06 15.90 18.83
CA VAL A 56 -1.96 15.39 17.98
C VAL A 56 -1.20 14.26 18.68
N GLY A 57 -1.03 14.31 20.00
CA GLY A 57 -0.41 13.23 20.78
C GLY A 57 -1.23 11.93 20.86
N GLU A 58 -2.45 11.91 20.34
CA GLU A 58 -3.26 10.68 20.23
C GLU A 58 -3.04 9.95 18.89
N ILE A 59 -2.28 10.52 17.95
CA ILE A 59 -2.12 9.95 16.59
C ILE A 59 -1.50 8.56 16.63
N GLU A 60 -0.38 8.39 17.34
CA GLU A 60 0.32 7.11 17.41
C GLU A 60 -0.52 6.02 18.12
N PRO A 61 -1.15 6.28 19.29
CA PRO A 61 -2.10 5.34 19.88
C PRO A 61 -3.28 4.96 18.99
N ILE A 62 -3.85 5.93 18.26
CA ILE A 62 -4.94 5.68 17.31
C ILE A 62 -4.46 4.79 16.16
N LEU A 63 -3.28 5.08 15.60
CA LEU A 63 -2.71 4.28 14.51
C LEU A 63 -2.44 2.85 14.96
N GLU A 64 -1.94 2.65 16.18
CA GLU A 64 -1.73 1.32 16.76
C GLU A 64 -3.05 0.56 16.92
N ALA A 65 -4.09 1.22 17.46
CA ALA A 65 -5.43 0.63 17.55
C ALA A 65 -6.01 0.25 16.17
N CYS A 66 -5.61 0.95 15.11
CA CYS A 66 -6.07 0.63 13.76
C CYS A 66 -5.46 -0.67 13.19
N ARG A 67 -4.37 -1.21 13.76
CA ARG A 67 -3.75 -2.47 13.29
C ARG A 67 -4.67 -3.69 13.33
N VAL A 68 -5.80 -3.60 14.03
CA VAL A 68 -6.85 -4.64 14.02
C VAL A 68 -7.36 -5.01 12.62
N VAL A 69 -7.13 -4.17 11.61
CA VAL A 69 -7.45 -4.45 10.19
C VAL A 69 -6.50 -5.46 9.55
N GLU A 70 -5.29 -5.63 10.07
CA GLU A 70 -4.27 -6.51 9.50
C GLU A 70 -4.73 -7.98 9.51
N SER A 71 -5.66 -8.38 10.37
CA SER A 71 -6.20 -9.75 10.41
C SER A 71 -7.55 -9.95 9.71
N ARG A 72 -8.03 -8.98 8.90
CA ARG A 72 -9.44 -8.97 8.40
C ARG A 72 -9.64 -9.45 6.97
N GLY A 73 -8.57 -9.86 6.30
CA GLY A 73 -8.54 -10.25 4.89
C GLY A 73 -8.63 -9.05 3.96
N VAL A 74 -8.14 -9.20 2.73
CA VAL A 74 -8.26 -8.16 1.69
C VAL A 74 -9.73 -7.96 1.30
N ALA A 75 -10.10 -6.72 0.96
CA ALA A 75 -11.47 -6.39 0.53
C ALA A 75 -11.62 -6.55 -0.99
N GLU A 76 -12.41 -7.51 -1.43
CA GLU A 76 -12.80 -7.63 -2.85
C GLU A 76 -14.06 -6.80 -3.09
N LEU A 77 -13.95 -5.72 -3.87
CA LEU A 77 -15.05 -4.77 -4.08
C LEU A 77 -15.46 -4.70 -5.54
N ARG A 78 -16.77 -4.53 -5.78
CA ARG A 78 -17.30 -4.23 -7.12
C ARG A 78 -18.11 -2.95 -7.08
N VAL A 79 -17.87 -2.06 -8.03
CA VAL A 79 -18.68 -0.85 -8.22
C VAL A 79 -20.12 -1.27 -8.58
N THR A 80 -21.10 -0.74 -7.89
CA THR A 80 -22.53 -1.03 -8.13
C THR A 80 -23.24 0.15 -8.75
N GLU A 81 -23.67 1.11 -7.93
CA GLU A 81 -24.57 2.18 -8.32
C GLU A 81 -24.10 3.53 -7.81
N ALA A 82 -24.56 4.59 -8.50
CA ALA A 82 -24.41 5.96 -8.04
C ALA A 82 -25.51 6.25 -7.01
N VAL A 83 -25.12 6.73 -5.83
CA VAL A 83 -26.04 6.98 -4.72
C VAL A 83 -26.02 8.45 -4.28
N TRP A 84 -27.21 9.00 -4.09
CA TRP A 84 -27.40 10.32 -3.50
C TRP A 84 -27.57 10.20 -1.98
N LEU A 85 -26.65 10.80 -1.22
CA LEU A 85 -26.61 10.67 0.24
C LEU A 85 -26.82 12.02 0.95
N PRO A 86 -27.69 12.06 1.99
CA PRO A 86 -28.72 11.06 2.30
C PRO A 86 -29.82 11.02 1.22
N PRO A 87 -30.65 9.96 1.15
CA PRO A 87 -31.70 9.84 0.13
C PRO A 87 -32.69 11.00 0.13
N ARG A 88 -33.01 11.56 1.31
CA ARG A 88 -33.82 12.78 1.43
C ARG A 88 -32.93 14.00 1.64
N ARG A 89 -33.11 15.02 0.78
CA ARG A 89 -32.29 16.26 0.77
C ARG A 89 -30.80 15.94 0.59
N PRO A 90 -30.43 15.38 -0.58
CA PRO A 90 -29.08 14.89 -0.80
C PRO A 90 -28.05 16.01 -0.72
N ARG A 91 -26.86 15.65 -0.26
CA ARG A 91 -25.71 16.55 -0.11
C ARG A 91 -24.43 16.00 -0.70
N VAL A 92 -24.43 14.72 -1.06
CA VAL A 92 -23.28 13.98 -1.54
C VAL A 92 -23.74 13.11 -2.69
N LEU A 93 -22.97 13.12 -3.77
CA LEU A 93 -22.98 12.03 -4.75
C LEU A 93 -21.84 11.09 -4.40
N ALA A 94 -22.16 9.81 -4.28
CA ALA A 94 -21.21 8.74 -4.07
C ALA A 94 -21.43 7.61 -5.06
N VAL A 95 -20.48 6.69 -5.13
CA VAL A 95 -20.65 5.37 -5.74
C VAL A 95 -20.54 4.33 -4.62
N ALA A 96 -21.50 3.40 -4.60
CA ALA A 96 -21.50 2.28 -3.69
C ALA A 96 -20.67 1.11 -4.24
N PHE A 97 -20.18 0.28 -3.32
CA PHE A 97 -19.51 -0.96 -3.63
C PHE A 97 -20.26 -2.14 -3.03
N ASP A 98 -20.31 -3.24 -3.79
CA ASP A 98 -20.55 -4.58 -3.28
C ASP A 98 -19.26 -5.09 -2.63
N ASP A 99 -19.32 -5.43 -1.34
CA ASP A 99 -18.19 -5.98 -0.56
C ASP A 99 -18.25 -7.50 -0.61
N VAL A 100 -17.57 -8.07 -1.60
CA VAL A 100 -17.61 -9.49 -1.91
C VAL A 100 -16.98 -10.26 -0.75
N GLY A 101 -17.79 -11.06 -0.07
CA GLY A 101 -17.35 -11.81 1.11
C GLY A 101 -17.22 -10.97 2.38
N GLY A 102 -17.60 -9.68 2.37
CA GLY A 102 -17.81 -8.85 3.56
C GLY A 102 -16.55 -8.47 4.34
N ALA A 103 -15.37 -8.51 3.71
CA ALA A 103 -14.10 -8.27 4.40
C ALA A 103 -13.96 -6.81 4.85
N LEU A 104 -14.40 -5.86 4.01
CA LEU A 104 -14.35 -4.44 4.37
C LEU A 104 -15.30 -4.12 5.53
N GLY A 105 -16.51 -4.69 5.51
CA GLY A 105 -17.47 -4.56 6.61
C GLY A 105 -16.93 -5.09 7.93
N ARG A 106 -16.29 -6.27 7.92
CA ARG A 106 -15.63 -6.81 9.13
C ARG A 106 -14.47 -5.94 9.60
N ALA A 107 -13.68 -5.38 8.68
CA ALA A 107 -12.61 -4.47 9.02
C ALA A 107 -13.12 -3.17 9.65
N GLN A 108 -14.20 -2.61 9.08
CA GLN A 108 -14.86 -1.43 9.64
C GLN A 108 -15.43 -1.69 11.04
N ALA A 109 -16.07 -2.84 11.27
CA ALA A 109 -16.57 -3.22 12.58
C ALA A 109 -15.43 -3.36 13.61
N ALA A 110 -14.34 -4.05 13.24
CA ALA A 110 -13.18 -4.20 14.12
C ALA A 110 -12.51 -2.86 14.46
N LEU A 111 -12.40 -1.95 13.48
CA LEU A 111 -11.94 -0.57 13.71
C LEU A 111 -12.87 0.17 14.66
N SER A 112 -14.18 0.09 14.43
CA SER A 112 -15.19 0.71 15.29
C SER A 112 -15.00 0.30 16.73
N ASP A 113 -14.92 -1.01 17.01
CA ASP A 113 -14.75 -1.53 18.36
C ASP A 113 -13.44 -1.08 19.02
N ALA A 114 -12.31 -1.22 18.32
CA ALA A 114 -11.00 -0.86 18.84
C ALA A 114 -10.88 0.65 19.14
N LEU A 115 -11.36 1.49 18.23
CA LEU A 115 -11.30 2.94 18.37
C LEU A 115 -12.29 3.48 19.41
N SER A 116 -13.43 2.81 19.58
CA SER A 116 -14.38 3.12 20.67
C SER A 116 -13.85 2.69 22.03
N ALA A 117 -13.19 1.54 22.13
CA ALA A 117 -12.54 1.10 23.37
C ALA A 117 -11.46 2.09 23.83
N GLY A 118 -10.76 2.72 22.89
CA GLY A 118 -9.79 3.79 23.18
C GLY A 118 -10.40 5.18 23.42
N GLY A 119 -11.73 5.35 23.32
CA GLY A 119 -12.40 6.64 23.53
C GLY A 119 -12.27 7.65 22.38
N TRP A 120 -11.76 7.24 21.22
CA TRP A 120 -11.52 8.13 20.07
C TRP A 120 -12.67 8.15 19.06
N TYR A 121 -13.58 7.18 19.14
CA TYR A 121 -14.67 7.01 18.18
C TYR A 121 -16.02 6.70 18.85
N ALA A 122 -17.06 7.37 18.37
CA ALA A 122 -18.44 7.05 18.70
C ALA A 122 -19.05 6.29 17.51
N PRO A 123 -19.51 5.04 17.67
CA PRO A 123 -20.06 4.27 16.57
C PRO A 123 -21.29 4.94 15.94
N GLU A 124 -21.36 4.89 14.62
CA GLU A 124 -22.54 5.33 13.88
C GLU A 124 -23.69 4.35 14.12
N THR A 125 -24.93 4.88 14.22
CA THR A 125 -26.13 4.05 14.39
C THR A 125 -26.62 3.43 13.08
N ARG A 126 -26.18 3.98 11.95
CA ARG A 126 -26.58 3.51 10.61
C ARG A 126 -25.67 2.37 10.16
N PRO A 127 -26.20 1.41 9.38
CA PRO A 127 -25.37 0.38 8.78
C PRO A 127 -24.23 0.98 7.96
N PHE A 128 -23.07 0.34 8.00
CA PHE A 128 -21.95 0.71 7.16
C PHE A 128 -22.30 0.51 5.70
N LEU A 129 -22.13 1.57 4.91
CA LEU A 129 -22.23 1.55 3.45
C LEU A 129 -20.82 1.71 2.89
N ALA A 130 -20.30 0.70 2.21
CA ALA A 130 -19.05 0.80 1.48
C ALA A 130 -19.27 1.74 0.28
N HIS A 131 -18.77 2.97 0.37
CA HIS A 131 -18.96 3.96 -0.69
C HIS A 131 -17.78 4.92 -0.78
N VAL A 132 -17.59 5.47 -1.98
CA VAL A 132 -16.66 6.56 -2.24
C VAL A 132 -17.44 7.82 -2.59
N THR A 133 -17.16 8.91 -1.89
CA THR A 133 -17.74 10.23 -2.20
C THR A 133 -17.07 10.80 -3.45
N LEU A 134 -17.86 11.24 -4.42
CA LEU A 134 -17.37 11.77 -5.70
C LEU A 134 -17.62 13.27 -5.84
N ALA A 135 -18.72 13.77 -5.30
CA ALA A 135 -19.05 15.19 -5.27
C ALA A 135 -19.86 15.55 -4.03
N ARG A 136 -19.79 16.82 -3.62
CA ARG A 136 -20.56 17.37 -2.49
C ARG A 136 -21.31 18.60 -2.94
N ALA A 137 -22.50 18.83 -2.39
CA ALA A 137 -23.27 20.06 -2.59
C ALA A 137 -22.40 21.29 -2.29
N ALA A 138 -22.45 22.27 -3.18
CA ALA A 138 -21.91 23.60 -2.92
C ALA A 138 -22.61 24.23 -1.70
N ARG A 139 -21.96 25.21 -1.08
CA ARG A 139 -22.51 25.87 0.12
C ARG A 139 -23.81 26.57 -0.24
N GLY A 140 -24.90 26.21 0.44
CA GLY A 140 -26.23 26.79 0.21
C GLY A 140 -27.03 26.12 -0.93
N ALA A 141 -26.41 25.24 -1.72
CA ALA A 141 -27.10 24.53 -2.80
C ALA A 141 -28.17 23.57 -2.26
N ARG A 142 -29.29 23.49 -3.00
CA ARG A 142 -30.38 22.54 -2.74
C ARG A 142 -30.43 21.53 -3.87
N LEU A 143 -29.73 20.41 -3.67
CA LEU A 143 -29.74 19.32 -4.64
C LEU A 143 -31.10 18.62 -4.67
N ARG A 144 -31.52 18.23 -5.86
CA ARG A 144 -32.55 17.23 -6.09
C ARG A 144 -31.88 15.96 -6.58
N GLU A 145 -32.46 14.81 -6.23
CA GLU A 145 -32.06 13.55 -6.82
C GLU A 145 -32.26 13.61 -8.33
N ARG A 146 -31.29 13.05 -9.07
CA ARG A 146 -31.29 12.99 -10.53
C ARG A 146 -30.86 11.61 -10.96
N GLU A 147 -31.48 11.12 -12.01
CA GLU A 147 -31.02 9.93 -12.70
C GLU A 147 -29.68 10.23 -13.37
N LEU A 148 -28.71 9.34 -13.18
CA LEU A 148 -27.37 9.41 -13.73
C LEU A 148 -27.11 8.17 -14.57
N GLU A 149 -26.21 8.29 -15.55
CA GLU A 149 -25.66 7.13 -16.22
C GLU A 149 -25.03 6.14 -15.21
N SER A 150 -25.09 4.85 -15.50
CA SER A 150 -24.48 3.85 -14.63
C SER A 150 -22.97 4.08 -14.50
N PRO A 151 -22.38 3.90 -13.30
CA PRO A 151 -20.94 3.94 -13.12
C PRO A 151 -20.26 2.78 -13.87
N PRO A 152 -18.96 2.90 -14.18
CA PRO A 152 -18.22 1.82 -14.84
C PRO A 152 -18.22 0.57 -13.97
N ALA A 153 -18.44 -0.59 -14.59
CA ALA A 153 -18.34 -1.88 -13.92
C ALA A 153 -16.88 -2.21 -13.61
N LEU A 154 -16.42 -1.82 -12.43
CA LEU A 154 -15.05 -2.02 -11.96
C LEU A 154 -15.04 -3.02 -10.80
N ALA A 155 -14.05 -3.89 -10.79
CA ALA A 155 -13.69 -4.72 -9.65
C ALA A 155 -12.32 -4.27 -9.14
N LEU A 156 -12.11 -4.32 -7.83
CA LEU A 156 -10.86 -3.95 -7.19
C LEU A 156 -10.60 -4.75 -5.93
N THR A 157 -9.32 -4.90 -5.60
CA THR A 157 -8.86 -5.40 -4.30
C THR A 157 -8.39 -4.21 -3.45
N GLY A 158 -9.05 -3.98 -2.32
CA GLY A 158 -8.66 -3.03 -1.29
C GLY A 158 -7.73 -3.70 -0.28
N SER A 159 -6.46 -3.30 -0.27
CA SER A 159 -5.43 -3.85 0.62
C SER A 159 -4.76 -2.82 1.54
N SER A 160 -5.06 -1.53 1.37
CA SER A 160 -4.39 -0.44 2.10
C SER A 160 -5.40 0.41 2.86
N VAL A 161 -5.22 0.52 4.17
CA VAL A 161 -6.00 1.38 5.07
C VAL A 161 -5.07 2.42 5.67
N ALA A 162 -5.48 3.68 5.68
CA ALA A 162 -4.68 4.75 6.25
C ALA A 162 -5.45 5.57 7.29
N LEU A 163 -4.73 6.03 8.30
CA LEU A 163 -5.15 7.11 9.18
C LEU A 163 -4.82 8.44 8.48
N TYR A 164 -5.82 9.28 8.28
CA TYR A 164 -5.68 10.55 7.58
C TYR A 164 -5.86 11.74 8.52
N ARG A 165 -5.08 12.80 8.27
CA ARG A 165 -5.37 14.18 8.70
C ARG A 165 -6.13 14.90 7.59
N SER A 166 -7.28 15.47 7.94
CA SER A 166 -8.02 16.39 7.07
C SER A 166 -7.66 17.84 7.38
N ARG A 167 -7.06 18.54 6.40
CA ARG A 167 -6.80 19.98 6.47
C ARG A 167 -7.88 20.74 5.68
N LEU A 168 -8.66 21.57 6.36
CA LEU A 168 -9.71 22.36 5.74
C LEU A 168 -9.15 23.68 5.19
N SER A 169 -9.54 24.00 3.96
CA SER A 169 -9.23 25.27 3.31
C SER A 169 -10.46 25.80 2.56
N ALA A 170 -10.39 27.04 2.07
CA ALA A 170 -11.44 27.61 1.22
C ALA A 170 -11.66 26.82 -0.08
N ALA A 171 -10.60 26.24 -0.65
CA ALA A 171 -10.67 25.37 -1.83
C ALA A 171 -11.24 23.97 -1.51
N GLY A 172 -11.08 23.52 -0.26
CA GLY A 172 -11.61 22.24 0.19
C GLY A 172 -10.80 21.55 1.28
N ALA A 173 -11.21 20.33 1.59
CA ALA A 173 -10.43 19.46 2.45
C ALA A 173 -9.31 18.83 1.61
N ARG A 174 -8.08 18.85 2.12
CA ARG A 174 -6.98 18.00 1.64
C ARG A 174 -6.69 16.93 2.68
N TYR A 175 -6.29 15.75 2.21
CA TYR A 175 -6.05 14.60 3.07
C TYR A 175 -4.57 14.23 3.06
N GLU A 176 -3.98 14.12 4.24
CA GLU A 176 -2.59 13.72 4.46
C GLU A 176 -2.59 12.38 5.19
N PRO A 177 -2.03 11.31 4.61
CA PRO A 177 -1.87 10.05 5.34
C PRO A 177 -0.82 10.23 6.44
N LEU A 178 -1.18 9.84 7.67
CA LEU A 178 -0.31 9.86 8.84
C LEU A 178 0.33 8.49 9.10
N GLY A 179 -0.27 7.43 8.57
CA GLY A 179 0.22 6.06 8.64
C GLY A 179 -0.65 5.16 7.78
N THR A 180 -0.04 4.12 7.20
CA THR A 180 -0.71 3.16 6.32
C THR A 180 -0.53 1.74 6.87
N LEU A 181 -1.60 0.95 6.82
CA LEU A 181 -1.73 -0.39 7.34
C LEU A 181 -2.25 -1.31 6.24
N SER A 182 -1.80 -2.56 6.25
CA SER A 182 -2.30 -3.57 5.30
C SER A 182 -3.61 -4.16 5.80
N LEU A 183 -4.61 -4.24 4.94
CA LEU A 183 -5.87 -4.92 5.20
C LEU A 183 -5.70 -6.41 4.87
N GLY A 184 -5.60 -7.27 5.89
CA GLY A 184 -5.53 -8.73 5.71
C GLY A 184 -4.15 -9.41 5.72
N SER A 185 -3.11 -8.79 6.27
CA SER A 185 -1.86 -9.45 6.67
C SER A 185 -1.98 -10.42 7.88
N ALA A 186 -2.81 -11.45 7.84
CA ALA A 186 -2.62 -12.66 8.67
C ALA A 186 -3.46 -13.87 8.20
N GLY A 187 -2.78 -14.88 7.65
CA GLY A 187 -3.15 -16.31 7.75
C GLY A 187 -4.26 -16.85 6.85
N GLY A 188 -3.91 -17.31 5.65
CA GLY A 188 -4.75 -18.20 4.84
C GLY A 188 -4.48 -18.10 3.34
N GLY A 189 -3.61 -18.98 2.81
CA GLY A 189 -3.20 -19.14 1.41
C GLY A 189 -3.97 -18.38 0.31
N SER A 190 -3.46 -17.20 -0.07
CA SER A 190 -3.60 -16.61 -1.40
C SER A 190 -2.51 -15.54 -1.56
N ARG A 191 -2.00 -15.38 -2.79
CA ARG A 191 -0.77 -14.68 -3.20
C ARG A 191 -0.49 -13.40 -2.38
N LEU A 192 0.60 -13.39 -1.62
CA LEU A 192 1.17 -12.14 -1.09
C LEU A 192 1.42 -11.18 -2.27
N ASP A 193 1.12 -9.89 -2.07
CA ASP A 193 1.48 -8.83 -3.01
C ASP A 193 2.96 -8.97 -3.39
N PRO A 194 3.30 -9.18 -4.68
CA PRO A 194 4.67 -9.33 -5.13
C PRO A 194 5.60 -8.23 -4.63
N VAL A 195 5.14 -6.97 -4.57
CA VAL A 195 5.94 -5.85 -4.07
C VAL A 195 6.26 -6.05 -2.59
N ALA A 196 5.25 -6.32 -1.78
CA ALA A 196 5.42 -6.59 -0.35
C ALA A 196 6.33 -7.80 -0.07
N VAL A 197 6.30 -8.85 -0.92
CA VAL A 197 7.22 -9.99 -0.81
C VAL A 197 8.66 -9.53 -1.01
N VAL A 198 8.92 -8.71 -2.02
CA VAL A 198 10.28 -8.20 -2.31
C VAL A 198 10.74 -7.23 -1.23
N GLU A 199 9.87 -6.34 -0.74
CA GLU A 199 10.20 -5.44 0.38
C GLU A 199 10.56 -6.22 1.65
N ARG A 200 9.76 -7.25 1.98
CA ARG A 200 10.03 -8.12 3.12
C ARG A 200 11.33 -8.90 2.91
N PHE A 201 11.62 -9.36 1.70
CA PHE A 201 12.89 -10.02 1.38
C PHE A 201 14.09 -9.10 1.67
N HIS A 202 14.02 -7.82 1.33
CA HIS A 202 15.10 -6.88 1.63
C HIS A 202 15.22 -6.58 3.12
N ALA A 203 14.10 -6.49 3.85
CA ALA A 203 14.13 -6.35 5.29
C ALA A 203 14.82 -7.55 5.97
N GLU A 204 14.47 -8.78 5.57
CA GLU A 204 15.13 -9.99 6.09
C GLU A 204 16.59 -10.10 5.63
N GLN A 205 16.91 -9.69 4.40
CA GLN A 205 18.30 -9.64 3.92
C GLN A 205 19.15 -8.67 4.75
N ALA A 206 18.60 -7.48 5.07
CA ALA A 206 19.30 -6.50 5.89
C ALA A 206 19.59 -7.04 7.30
N ARG A 207 18.62 -7.72 7.93
CA ARG A 207 18.81 -8.42 9.22
C ARG A 207 19.86 -9.52 9.13
N ALA A 208 19.80 -10.34 8.08
CA ALA A 208 20.79 -11.39 7.84
C ALA A 208 22.22 -10.82 7.74
N TYR A 209 22.37 -9.68 7.08
CA TYR A 209 23.66 -9.00 6.94
C TYR A 209 24.12 -8.29 8.21
N ALA A 210 23.19 -7.92 9.10
CA ALA A 210 23.48 -7.48 10.46
C ALA A 210 23.88 -8.63 11.40
N GLY A 211 23.57 -9.89 11.06
CA GLY A 211 23.99 -11.07 11.79
C GLY A 211 22.87 -12.01 12.25
N ASP A 212 21.60 -11.69 11.95
CA ASP A 212 20.42 -12.42 12.45
C ASP A 212 20.14 -13.74 11.71
N GLY A 213 21.05 -14.20 10.86
CA GLY A 213 20.92 -15.42 10.07
C GLY A 213 19.96 -15.30 8.88
N LEU A 214 19.84 -16.37 8.10
CA LEU A 214 19.17 -16.38 6.80
C LEU A 214 17.78 -17.05 6.79
N ALA A 215 17.25 -17.42 7.96
CA ALA A 215 15.98 -18.13 8.08
C ALA A 215 14.79 -17.32 7.52
N GLY A 216 14.69 -16.03 7.87
CA GLY A 216 13.64 -15.16 7.34
C GLY A 216 13.71 -14.98 5.82
N VAL A 217 14.93 -14.95 5.26
CA VAL A 217 15.12 -14.92 3.81
C VAL A 217 14.63 -16.22 3.16
N ARG A 218 14.95 -17.37 3.75
CA ARG A 218 14.56 -18.69 3.24
C ARG A 218 13.04 -18.85 3.08
N GLU A 219 12.26 -18.32 4.01
CA GLU A 219 10.80 -18.40 3.99
C GLU A 219 10.17 -17.70 2.78
N LEU A 220 10.87 -16.72 2.22
CA LEU A 220 10.42 -15.88 1.11
C LEU A 220 10.88 -16.40 -0.26
N LEU A 221 11.73 -17.43 -0.30
CA LEU A 221 12.20 -18.05 -1.52
C LEU A 221 11.37 -19.30 -1.84
N SER A 222 10.98 -19.44 -3.11
CA SER A 222 10.50 -20.73 -3.62
C SER A 222 11.62 -21.77 -3.56
N ASP A 223 11.25 -23.05 -3.50
CA ASP A 223 12.25 -24.12 -3.38
C ASP A 223 13.11 -24.25 -4.66
N ASP A 224 12.52 -23.89 -5.81
CA ASP A 224 13.09 -23.92 -7.15
C ASP A 224 13.52 -22.55 -7.68
N VAL A 225 13.66 -21.55 -6.80
CA VAL A 225 14.05 -20.18 -7.17
C VAL A 225 15.30 -20.14 -8.04
N VAL A 226 15.34 -19.24 -9.03
CA VAL A 226 16.55 -18.99 -9.84
C VAL A 226 17.01 -17.55 -9.66
N TRP A 227 18.28 -17.38 -9.27
CA TRP A 227 18.91 -16.07 -9.10
C TRP A 227 20.00 -15.86 -10.14
N HIS A 228 19.82 -14.84 -10.98
CA HIS A 228 20.69 -14.54 -12.10
C HIS A 228 21.59 -13.37 -11.77
N VAL A 229 22.89 -13.64 -11.69
CA VAL A 229 23.91 -12.62 -11.41
C VAL A 229 24.81 -12.48 -12.64
N PRO A 230 24.80 -11.33 -13.33
CA PRO A 230 25.54 -11.18 -14.58
C PRO A 230 27.03 -10.99 -14.32
N GLY A 231 27.82 -11.23 -15.37
CA GLY A 231 29.24 -10.90 -15.41
C GLY A 231 30.16 -12.10 -15.20
N ARG A 232 31.36 -11.82 -14.69
CA ARG A 232 32.46 -12.79 -14.51
C ARG A 232 33.05 -12.77 -13.10
N SER A 233 32.43 -12.04 -12.19
CA SER A 233 32.85 -12.00 -10.79
C SER A 233 32.68 -13.33 -10.07
N ALA A 234 33.25 -13.40 -8.87
CA ALA A 234 33.19 -14.58 -8.04
C ALA A 234 31.74 -14.97 -7.67
N ILE A 235 30.80 -14.03 -7.68
CA ILE A 235 29.38 -14.25 -7.38
C ILE A 235 28.48 -14.38 -8.63
N ALA A 236 29.05 -14.26 -9.83
CA ALA A 236 28.32 -14.34 -11.09
C ALA A 236 27.82 -15.77 -11.37
N GLY A 237 26.80 -15.87 -12.24
CA GLY A 237 26.18 -17.12 -12.65
C GLY A 237 24.73 -17.26 -12.19
N GLU A 238 24.17 -18.44 -12.46
CA GLU A 238 22.83 -18.82 -12.01
C GLU A 238 22.91 -19.59 -10.69
N HIS A 239 22.21 -19.10 -9.66
CA HIS A 239 22.06 -19.77 -8.38
C HIS A 239 20.67 -20.41 -8.33
N ARG A 240 20.61 -21.74 -8.45
CA ARG A 240 19.36 -22.50 -8.56
C ARG A 240 18.99 -23.18 -7.24
N GLY A 241 17.75 -22.98 -6.83
CA GLY A 241 17.18 -23.46 -5.59
C GLY A 241 17.53 -22.57 -4.39
N ALA A 242 16.66 -22.60 -3.38
CA ALA A 242 16.78 -21.70 -2.23
C ALA A 242 18.15 -21.79 -1.53
N GLY A 243 18.71 -23.00 -1.41
CA GLY A 243 20.03 -23.21 -0.80
C GLY A 243 21.16 -22.45 -1.50
N ALA A 244 21.21 -22.50 -2.83
CA ALA A 244 22.24 -21.80 -3.62
C ALA A 244 22.11 -20.28 -3.49
N VAL A 245 20.87 -19.76 -3.46
CA VAL A 245 20.62 -18.33 -3.24
C VAL A 245 21.08 -17.89 -1.85
N LEU A 246 20.82 -18.68 -0.81
CA LEU A 246 21.31 -18.37 0.54
C LEU A 246 22.84 -18.40 0.61
N GLU A 247 23.49 -19.36 -0.04
CA GLU A 247 24.96 -19.41 -0.13
C GLU A 247 25.52 -18.19 -0.86
N TYR A 248 24.89 -17.78 -1.97
CA TYR A 248 25.21 -16.54 -2.67
C TYR A 248 25.12 -15.31 -1.75
N LEU A 249 24.03 -15.18 -0.99
CA LEU A 249 23.84 -14.07 -0.06
C LEU A 249 24.90 -14.06 1.05
N ASP A 250 25.20 -15.22 1.64
CA ASP A 250 26.22 -15.32 2.69
C ASP A 250 27.62 -15.05 2.12
N ARG A 251 27.91 -15.49 0.89
CA ARG A 251 29.17 -15.19 0.21
C ARG A 251 29.37 -13.68 0.07
N ARG A 252 28.36 -12.92 -0.38
CA ARG A 252 28.44 -11.46 -0.43
C ARG A 252 28.71 -10.83 0.93
N ARG A 253 28.05 -11.34 1.98
CA ARG A 253 28.25 -10.88 3.37
C ARG A 253 29.69 -11.11 3.85
N ARG A 254 30.25 -12.30 3.62
CA ARG A 254 31.63 -12.64 4.00
C ARG A 254 32.65 -11.78 3.25
N MET A 255 32.46 -11.60 1.94
CA MET A 255 33.36 -10.81 1.07
C MET A 255 33.38 -9.32 1.42
N THR A 256 32.39 -8.83 2.16
CA THR A 256 32.25 -7.43 2.56
C THR A 256 32.42 -7.23 4.06
N ASN A 257 32.90 -8.22 4.80
CA ASN A 257 33.08 -8.15 6.26
C ASN A 257 31.83 -7.60 7.00
N SER A 258 30.63 -8.00 6.57
CA SER A 258 29.33 -7.54 7.12
C SER A 258 29.05 -6.03 7.01
N SER A 259 29.83 -5.29 6.22
CA SER A 259 29.64 -3.86 5.95
C SER A 259 28.59 -3.58 4.86
N PHE A 260 28.09 -4.62 4.19
CA PHE A 260 27.11 -4.51 3.12
C PHE A 260 25.84 -3.79 3.57
N ARG A 261 25.45 -2.74 2.85
CA ARG A 261 24.19 -2.02 3.05
C ARG A 261 23.49 -1.83 1.70
N VAL A 262 22.19 -2.11 1.67
CA VAL A 262 21.31 -1.82 0.53
C VAL A 262 20.57 -0.53 0.81
N THR A 263 20.46 0.32 -0.20
CA THR A 263 19.55 1.47 -0.23
C THR A 263 18.55 1.24 -1.36
N VAL A 264 17.27 1.18 -1.04
CA VAL A 264 16.21 1.03 -2.04
C VAL A 264 15.77 2.44 -2.46
N HIS A 265 15.92 2.74 -3.75
CA HIS A 265 15.57 4.05 -4.32
C HIS A 265 14.13 4.08 -4.84
N GLY A 266 13.61 2.94 -5.26
CA GLY A 266 12.23 2.80 -5.71
C GLY A 266 11.87 1.36 -6.06
N ILE A 267 10.58 1.04 -5.99
CA ILE A 267 10.03 -0.28 -6.31
C ILE A 267 8.69 -0.11 -7.00
N ALA A 268 8.43 -0.91 -8.03
CA ALA A 268 7.17 -0.88 -8.76
C ALA A 268 6.84 -2.24 -9.39
N MET A 269 5.55 -2.48 -9.62
CA MET A 269 5.11 -3.53 -10.53
C MET A 269 5.22 -3.04 -11.98
N ILE A 270 5.90 -3.82 -12.82
CA ILE A 270 5.96 -3.61 -14.27
C ILE A 270 5.60 -4.93 -14.95
N GLY A 271 4.40 -4.99 -15.54
CA GLY A 271 3.82 -6.24 -15.99
C GLY A 271 3.66 -7.22 -14.82
N GLU A 272 4.10 -8.46 -14.99
CA GLU A 272 4.05 -9.51 -13.95
C GLU A 272 5.31 -9.57 -13.07
N ARG A 273 6.14 -8.51 -13.10
CA ARG A 273 7.42 -8.48 -12.38
C ARG A 273 7.51 -7.30 -11.44
N VAL A 274 8.17 -7.51 -10.31
CA VAL A 274 8.58 -6.43 -9.42
C VAL A 274 9.93 -5.93 -9.88
N VAL A 275 10.01 -4.63 -10.17
CA VAL A 275 11.25 -3.97 -10.57
C VAL A 275 11.66 -3.00 -9.48
N GLN A 276 12.88 -3.16 -9.01
CA GLN A 276 13.43 -2.40 -7.90
C GLN A 276 14.72 -1.72 -8.32
N LEU A 277 14.80 -0.41 -8.12
CA LEU A 277 16.04 0.34 -8.20
C LEU A 277 16.70 0.38 -6.82
N ALA A 278 17.95 -0.08 -6.72
CA ALA A 278 18.67 -0.13 -5.47
C ALA A 278 20.16 0.18 -5.66
N GLY A 279 20.72 0.88 -4.67
CA GLY A 279 22.15 1.06 -4.48
C GLY A 279 22.69 0.10 -3.42
N GLY A 280 23.95 -0.27 -3.54
CA GLY A 280 24.69 -1.00 -2.51
C GLY A 280 25.96 -0.27 -2.14
N ARG A 281 26.35 -0.36 -0.86
CA ARG A 281 27.67 0.06 -0.38
C ARG A 281 28.26 -1.01 0.52
N ALA A 282 29.58 -1.13 0.46
CA ALA A 282 30.32 -1.99 1.36
C ALA A 282 31.79 -1.56 1.45
N THR A 283 32.50 -2.08 2.43
CA THR A 283 33.96 -2.04 2.52
C THR A 283 34.51 -3.39 2.05
N ARG A 284 35.42 -3.35 1.09
CA ARG A 284 36.13 -4.50 0.54
C ARG A 284 37.62 -4.22 0.50
N GLU A 285 38.41 -5.12 1.08
CA GLU A 285 39.89 -4.98 1.12
C GLU A 285 40.34 -3.59 1.64
N GLY A 286 39.61 -3.04 2.61
CA GLY A 286 39.88 -1.72 3.20
C GLY A 286 39.47 -0.51 2.36
N ARG A 287 38.77 -0.71 1.23
CA ARG A 287 38.22 0.36 0.39
C ARG A 287 36.70 0.37 0.42
N ASP A 288 36.12 1.56 0.47
CA ASP A 288 34.68 1.72 0.30
C ASP A 288 34.32 1.63 -1.18
N VAL A 289 33.35 0.77 -1.46
CA VAL A 289 32.81 0.51 -2.79
C VAL A 289 31.31 0.72 -2.80
N SER A 290 30.79 1.17 -3.93
CA SER A 290 29.36 1.38 -4.14
C SER A 290 28.97 1.01 -5.55
N TRP A 291 27.73 0.57 -5.73
CA TRP A 291 27.18 0.23 -7.04
C TRP A 291 25.68 0.52 -7.08
N GLU A 292 25.15 0.67 -8.29
CA GLU A 292 23.72 0.85 -8.56
C GLU A 292 23.23 -0.33 -9.41
N THR A 293 22.01 -0.79 -9.12
CA THR A 293 21.47 -2.04 -9.65
C THR A 293 19.96 -1.98 -9.77
N VAL A 294 19.42 -2.65 -10.78
CA VAL A 294 18.02 -3.04 -10.83
C VAL A 294 17.88 -4.51 -10.43
N GLY A 295 17.01 -4.79 -9.47
CA GLY A 295 16.50 -6.14 -9.21
C GLY A 295 15.18 -6.34 -9.94
N VAL A 296 15.08 -7.38 -10.76
CA VAL A 296 13.85 -7.75 -11.46
C VAL A 296 13.37 -9.10 -10.94
N PHE A 297 12.27 -9.11 -10.20
CA PHE A 297 11.78 -10.28 -9.48
C PHE A 297 10.48 -10.82 -10.10
N ARG A 298 10.35 -12.14 -10.11
CA ARG A 298 9.06 -12.83 -10.32
C ARG A 298 8.65 -13.47 -9.00
N VAL A 299 7.42 -13.22 -8.59
CA VAL A 299 6.85 -13.75 -7.34
C VAL A 299 5.68 -14.66 -7.68
N GLU A 300 5.70 -15.87 -7.14
CA GLU A 300 4.66 -16.89 -7.33
C GLU A 300 4.30 -17.51 -5.99
N GLY A 301 2.99 -17.68 -5.74
CA GLY A 301 2.52 -18.25 -4.47
C GLY A 301 2.97 -17.45 -3.23
N GLY A 302 3.30 -16.17 -3.39
CA GLY A 302 3.83 -15.32 -2.32
C GLY A 302 5.31 -15.56 -1.98
N ARG A 303 6.05 -16.23 -2.86
CA ARG A 303 7.50 -16.45 -2.73
C ARG A 303 8.23 -16.00 -4.00
N ILE A 304 9.48 -15.59 -3.86
CA ILE A 304 10.33 -15.23 -5.00
C ILE A 304 10.66 -16.51 -5.77
N ALA A 305 10.21 -16.56 -7.02
CA ALA A 305 10.48 -17.63 -7.97
C ALA A 305 11.69 -17.34 -8.85
N GLU A 306 12.01 -16.07 -9.06
CA GLU A 306 13.14 -15.67 -9.87
C GLU A 306 13.60 -14.26 -9.55
N CYS A 307 14.90 -13.99 -9.68
CA CYS A 307 15.47 -12.66 -9.61
C CYS A 307 16.58 -12.49 -10.64
N TRP A 308 16.55 -11.38 -11.38
CA TRP A 308 17.65 -10.92 -12.21
C TRP A 308 18.27 -9.67 -11.59
N LEU A 309 19.59 -9.68 -11.42
CA LEU A 309 20.34 -8.46 -11.12
C LEU A 309 20.81 -7.80 -12.42
N VAL A 310 20.61 -6.50 -12.51
CA VAL A 310 21.03 -5.68 -13.65
C VAL A 310 21.82 -4.49 -13.12
N PRO A 311 23.15 -4.62 -12.98
CA PRO A 311 24.01 -3.51 -12.58
C PRO A 311 23.97 -2.38 -13.62
N PHE A 312 24.07 -1.14 -13.16
CA PHE A 312 24.18 0.03 -14.05
C PHE A 312 25.54 0.09 -14.73
N ASP A 313 26.58 -0.38 -14.04
CA ASP A 313 27.93 -0.57 -14.56
C ASP A 313 28.39 -2.00 -14.27
N GLN A 314 28.40 -2.84 -15.31
CA GLN A 314 28.75 -4.25 -15.19
C GLN A 314 30.23 -4.47 -14.84
N LEU A 315 31.13 -3.63 -15.37
CA LEU A 315 32.57 -3.79 -15.14
C LEU A 315 32.92 -3.42 -13.70
N ALA A 316 32.39 -2.29 -13.22
CA ALA A 316 32.56 -1.88 -11.84
C ALA A 316 31.94 -2.89 -10.86
N PHE A 317 30.74 -3.41 -11.18
CA PHE A 317 30.12 -4.47 -10.38
C PHE A 317 30.99 -5.72 -10.31
N ASP A 318 31.55 -6.18 -11.44
CA ASP A 318 32.41 -7.36 -11.46
C ASP A 318 33.70 -7.16 -10.66
N GLU A 319 34.31 -5.98 -10.73
CA GLU A 319 35.51 -5.64 -9.97
C GLU A 319 35.25 -5.65 -8.46
N ILE A 320 34.09 -5.12 -8.04
CA ILE A 320 33.64 -5.16 -6.64
C ILE A 320 33.49 -6.59 -6.14
N TRP A 321 33.23 -7.57 -6.99
CA TRP A 321 32.97 -8.95 -6.58
C TRP A 321 34.02 -9.96 -7.05
N ARG A 322 35.19 -9.50 -7.46
CA ARG A 322 36.27 -10.32 -8.01
C ARG A 322 36.88 -11.34 -7.04
#